data_AF-A0A2K0WS27-F1
#
_entry.id   AF-A0A2K0WS27-F1
#
_cell.length_a   1.000
_cell.length_b   1.000
_cell.length_c   1.000
_cell.angle_alpha   90.00
_cell.angle_beta   90.00
_cell.angle_gamma   90.00
#
_symmetry.space_group_name_H-M   'P 1'
#
loop_
_entity.id
_entity.type
_entity.pdbx_description
1 polymer ?
#
loop_
_entity_poly.entity_id
_entity_poly.type
_entity_poly.pdbx_seq_one_letter_code
_entity_poly.pdbx_strand_id
1 'polypeptide(L)'
;MEGYPDQASIETLVLSPPKVVETRERASDQEPQVDNADAVDEILGSLSYHNLRDGIQVDSRIKSALFPYQKEAIDFILKRETGDIPSELSLWKYNSADADEPFYQHVFSGAKRPNQEEAEGGILADDMGLGKSLVILSTIAGSLDRAIAFADSNQRSSATLIVVSSTLLIDNWVEQIQM
;
A
#
# COMPACT_ATOMS: atom_id res chain seq x y z
N MET A 1 40.88 6.41 34.55
CA MET A 1 39.83 5.90 35.44
C MET A 1 38.84 7.03 35.61
N GLU A 2 37.89 7.12 34.70
CA GLU A 2 36.73 8.03 34.75
C GLU A 2 35.65 7.32 33.94
N GLY A 3 34.51 7.10 34.60
CA GLY A 3 33.51 6.10 34.24
C GLY A 3 32.56 6.54 33.14
N TYR A 4 32.23 5.59 32.27
CA TYR A 4 31.11 5.64 31.34
C TYR A 4 29.78 5.65 32.12
N PRO A 5 28.78 6.45 31.72
CA PRO A 5 27.40 6.16 32.10
C PRO A 5 26.76 5.19 31.10
N ASP A 6 26.04 4.25 31.70
CA ASP A 6 25.37 3.08 31.14
C ASP A 6 24.39 3.35 29.99
N GLN A 7 24.34 2.37 29.10
CA GLN A 7 23.32 2.21 28.06
C GLN A 7 21.97 1.86 28.70
N ALA A 8 20.94 2.65 28.43
CA ALA A 8 19.57 2.28 28.79
C ALA A 8 18.94 1.45 27.66
N SER A 9 18.70 0.16 27.96
CA SER A 9 17.94 -0.77 27.13
C SER A 9 16.49 -0.33 26.98
N ILE A 10 15.99 -0.32 25.74
CA ILE A 10 14.58 -0.14 25.44
C ILE A 10 13.90 -1.50 25.65
N GLU A 11 13.34 -1.70 26.84
CA GLU A 11 12.33 -2.72 27.07
C GLU A 11 11.20 -2.12 27.90
N THR A 12 9.98 -2.37 27.45
CA THR A 12 8.73 -2.33 28.24
C THR A 12 7.99 -1.00 28.34
N LEU A 13 7.39 -0.55 27.22
CA LEU A 13 6.14 0.22 27.29
C LEU A 13 4.99 -0.74 27.63
N VAL A 14 4.90 -1.16 28.90
CA VAL A 14 3.67 -1.77 29.42
C VAL A 14 2.69 -0.65 29.73
N LEU A 15 1.58 -0.65 29.00
CA LEU A 15 0.38 0.13 29.29
C LEU A 15 0.03 -0.01 30.78
N SER A 16 0.01 1.11 31.51
CA SER A 16 -0.50 1.14 32.88
C SER A 16 -2.03 0.97 32.83
N PRO A 17 -2.62 0.02 33.58
CA PRO A 17 -4.08 -0.07 33.67
C PRO A 17 -4.64 1.06 34.56
N PRO A 18 -5.91 1.48 34.35
CA PRO A 18 -6.49 2.57 35.10
C PRO A 18 -6.73 2.20 36.57
N LYS A 19 -6.55 3.17 37.47
CA LYS A 19 -6.88 3.05 38.90
C LYS A 19 -8.38 2.82 39.09
N VAL A 20 -8.75 1.64 39.59
CA VAL A 20 -10.11 1.33 40.03
C VAL A 20 -10.28 1.82 41.48
N VAL A 21 -11.16 2.78 41.69
CA VAL A 21 -11.66 3.14 43.03
C VAL A 21 -12.71 2.11 43.41
N GLU A 22 -12.48 1.37 44.50
CA GLU A 22 -13.42 0.37 45.01
C GLU A 22 -14.74 1.03 45.44
N THR A 23 -15.84 0.65 44.80
CA THR A 23 -17.17 0.70 45.40
C THR A 23 -17.83 -0.65 45.17
N ARG A 24 -18.13 -1.31 46.27
CA ARG A 24 -18.51 -2.71 46.36
C ARG A 24 -20.03 -2.84 46.27
N GLU A 25 -20.56 -3.15 45.09
CA GLU A 25 -21.93 -3.68 44.93
C GLU A 25 -21.92 -4.83 43.92
N ARG A 26 -22.58 -5.94 44.30
CA ARG A 26 -22.61 -7.20 43.56
C ARG A 26 -23.35 -7.03 42.23
N ALA A 27 -22.62 -7.10 41.13
CA ALA A 27 -23.16 -7.36 39.80
C ALA A 27 -22.32 -8.47 39.14
N SER A 28 -22.99 -9.36 38.43
CA SER A 28 -22.45 -10.53 37.74
C SER A 28 -21.15 -10.22 36.99
N ASP A 29 -20.08 -10.98 37.29
CA ASP A 29 -18.85 -11.01 36.50
C ASP A 29 -19.15 -11.58 35.11
N GLN A 30 -19.52 -10.69 34.17
CA GLN A 30 -19.32 -10.92 32.75
C GLN A 30 -18.07 -10.12 32.38
N GLU A 31 -16.94 -10.80 32.21
CA GLU A 31 -15.81 -10.21 31.50
C GLU A 31 -16.34 -9.75 30.13
N PRO A 32 -16.12 -8.48 29.73
CA PRO A 32 -16.47 -8.06 28.38
C PRO A 32 -15.59 -8.87 27.42
N GLN A 33 -16.18 -9.90 26.80
CA GLN A 33 -15.62 -10.50 25.60
C GLN A 33 -15.68 -9.41 24.52
N VAL A 34 -14.62 -8.61 24.43
CA VAL A 34 -14.38 -7.78 23.25
C VAL A 34 -14.22 -8.79 22.13
N ASP A 35 -15.20 -8.80 21.21
CA ASP A 35 -15.14 -9.66 20.04
C ASP A 35 -13.90 -9.24 19.26
N ASN A 36 -12.90 -10.12 19.21
CA ASN A 36 -11.65 -9.82 18.51
C ASN A 36 -11.89 -9.49 17.02
N ALA A 37 -13.04 -9.92 16.46
CA ALA A 37 -13.46 -9.53 15.12
C ALA A 37 -13.73 -8.03 15.00
N ASP A 38 -14.47 -7.44 15.95
CA ASP A 38 -14.81 -6.01 15.95
C ASP A 38 -13.54 -5.13 16.05
N ALA A 39 -12.57 -5.55 16.87
CA ALA A 39 -11.29 -4.85 17.01
C ALA A 39 -10.44 -4.94 15.73
N VAL A 40 -10.45 -6.07 15.04
CA VAL A 40 -9.75 -6.24 13.75
C VAL A 40 -10.40 -5.37 12.68
N ASP A 41 -11.74 -5.34 12.62
CA ASP A 41 -12.47 -4.52 11.65
C ASP A 41 -12.28 -3.02 11.90
N GLU A 42 -12.19 -2.58 13.16
CA GLU A 42 -11.86 -1.19 13.50
C GLU A 42 -10.44 -0.81 13.04
N ILE A 43 -9.46 -1.69 13.28
CA ILE A 43 -8.10 -1.49 12.79
C ILE A 43 -8.08 -1.44 11.26
N LEU A 44 -8.71 -2.40 10.58
CA LEU A 44 -8.78 -2.42 9.11
C LEU A 44 -9.49 -1.17 8.57
N GLY A 45 -10.58 -0.73 9.22
CA GLY A 45 -11.28 0.50 8.88
C GLY A 45 -10.42 1.75 9.03
N SER A 46 -9.55 1.80 10.05
CA SER A 46 -8.59 2.89 10.23
C SER A 46 -7.47 2.92 9.19
N LEU A 47 -7.16 1.76 8.59
CA LEU A 47 -6.19 1.60 7.50
C LEU A 47 -6.80 1.85 6.12
N SER A 48 -8.12 1.99 6.01
CA SER A 48 -8.81 2.27 4.76
C SER A 48 -8.55 3.70 4.31
N TYR A 49 -7.44 3.90 3.61
CA TYR A 49 -7.10 5.15 2.97
C TYR A 49 -8.00 5.37 1.74
N HIS A 50 -9.21 5.89 1.96
CA HIS A 50 -10.16 6.29 0.91
C HIS A 50 -9.78 7.58 0.17
N ASN A 51 -8.51 7.99 0.19
CA ASN A 51 -8.02 9.22 -0.44
C ASN A 51 -7.70 9.02 -1.94
N LEU A 52 -8.52 8.23 -2.65
CA LEU A 52 -8.41 8.10 -4.10
C LEU A 52 -9.18 9.28 -4.73
N ARG A 53 -8.45 10.38 -4.92
CA ARG A 53 -8.94 11.59 -5.60
C ARG A 53 -9.16 11.35 -7.10
N ASP A 54 -10.27 11.91 -7.57
CA ASP A 54 -10.67 12.25 -8.94
C ASP A 54 -10.37 11.25 -10.07
N GLY A 55 -11.45 10.57 -10.47
CA GLY A 55 -11.77 10.11 -11.82
C GLY A 55 -10.60 9.91 -12.78
N ILE A 56 -9.93 8.76 -12.65
CA ILE A 56 -8.97 8.32 -13.66
C ILE A 56 -9.56 8.39 -15.06
N GLN A 57 -8.80 9.05 -15.94
CA GLN A 57 -9.02 8.96 -17.37
C GLN A 57 -8.54 7.61 -17.83
N VAL A 58 -9.51 6.73 -18.07
CA VAL A 58 -9.29 5.39 -18.60
C VAL A 58 -8.91 5.54 -20.06
N ASP A 59 -7.93 4.76 -20.49
CA ASP A 59 -7.47 4.77 -21.87
C ASP A 59 -8.63 4.45 -22.84
N SER A 60 -8.72 5.21 -23.93
CA SER A 60 -9.76 5.05 -24.96
C SER A 60 -9.80 3.68 -25.64
N ARG A 61 -8.73 2.89 -25.53
CA ARG A 61 -8.65 1.49 -26.01
C ARG A 61 -9.51 0.55 -25.18
N ILE A 62 -9.84 0.90 -23.94
CA ILE A 62 -10.69 0.12 -23.07
C ILE A 62 -12.16 0.36 -23.43
N LYS A 63 -12.77 -0.63 -24.08
CA LYS A 63 -14.17 -0.55 -24.53
C LYS A 63 -15.18 -0.82 -23.42
N SER A 64 -14.76 -1.58 -22.40
CA SER A 64 -15.61 -1.97 -21.29
C SER A 64 -15.84 -0.82 -20.32
N ALA A 65 -17.08 -0.66 -19.85
CA ALA A 65 -17.37 0.28 -18.79
C ALA A 65 -16.79 -0.21 -17.46
N LEU A 66 -15.97 0.62 -16.81
CA LEU A 66 -15.36 0.30 -15.52
C LEU A 66 -16.24 0.77 -14.37
N PHE A 67 -16.39 -0.10 -13.36
CA PHE A 67 -17.05 0.26 -12.11
C PHE A 67 -16.19 1.24 -11.29
N PRO A 68 -16.79 2.01 -10.36
CA PRO A 68 -16.04 2.95 -9.51
C PRO A 68 -14.86 2.30 -8.76
N TYR A 69 -15.08 1.14 -8.15
CA TYR A 69 -14.03 0.41 -7.42
C TYR A 69 -12.90 -0.08 -8.34
N GLN A 70 -13.18 -0.35 -9.62
CA GLN A 70 -12.13 -0.73 -10.58
C GLN A 70 -11.26 0.47 -10.96
N LYS A 71 -11.86 1.66 -11.07
CA LYS A 71 -11.10 2.91 -11.31
C LYS A 71 -10.23 3.25 -10.12
N GLU A 72 -10.74 3.02 -8.91
CA GLU A 72 -9.98 3.13 -7.67
C GLU A 72 -8.79 2.16 -7.65
N ALA A 73 -9.00 0.90 -8.02
CA ALA A 73 -7.92 -0.08 -8.13
C ALA A 73 -6.86 0.32 -9.18
N ILE A 74 -7.26 0.88 -10.32
CA ILE A 74 -6.33 1.41 -11.33
C ILE A 74 -5.51 2.57 -10.76
N ASP A 75 -6.13 3.47 -9.99
CA ASP A 75 -5.45 4.62 -9.37
C ASP A 75 -4.45 4.19 -8.31
N PHE A 76 -4.84 3.22 -7.50
CA PHE A 76 -3.94 2.58 -6.57
C PHE A 76 -2.69 2.01 -7.27
N ILE A 77 -2.87 1.27 -8.38
CA ILE A 77 -1.73 0.70 -9.11
C ILE A 77 -0.87 1.82 -9.73
N LEU A 78 -1.47 2.83 -10.36
CA LEU A 78 -0.74 3.92 -11.01
C LEU A 78 0.14 4.69 -10.01
N LYS A 79 -0.39 5.03 -8.84
CA LYS A 79 0.37 5.69 -7.76
C LYS A 79 1.56 4.85 -7.31
N ARG A 80 1.34 3.54 -7.14
CA ARG A 80 2.39 2.59 -6.77
C ARG A 80 3.45 2.40 -7.84
N GLU A 81 3.11 2.48 -9.13
CA GLU A 81 4.07 2.37 -10.24
C GLU A 81 4.83 3.67 -10.54
N THR A 82 4.31 4.83 -10.11
CA THR A 82 4.93 6.14 -10.36
C THR A 82 5.70 6.68 -9.16
N GLY A 83 5.58 6.03 -8.00
CA GLY A 83 6.13 6.53 -6.75
C GLY A 83 5.35 7.69 -6.15
N ASP A 84 4.15 8.02 -6.68
CA ASP A 84 3.24 9.02 -6.11
C ASP A 84 2.47 8.44 -4.92
N ILE A 85 3.23 8.06 -3.89
CA ILE A 85 2.74 7.42 -2.68
C ILE A 85 2.60 8.49 -1.60
N PRO A 86 1.43 8.62 -0.95
CA PRO A 86 1.25 9.53 0.18
C PRO A 86 2.33 9.31 1.26
N SER A 87 2.81 10.40 1.85
CA SER A 87 3.90 10.36 2.84
C SER A 87 3.58 9.49 4.06
N GLU A 88 2.29 9.33 4.36
CA GLU A 88 1.75 8.49 5.43
C GLU A 88 2.03 7.01 5.18
N LEU A 89 1.95 6.59 3.91
CA LEU A 89 2.17 5.22 3.45
C LEU A 89 3.65 4.91 3.16
N SER A 90 4.49 5.94 3.00
CA SER A 90 5.92 5.79 2.77
C SER A 90 6.66 5.39 4.06
N LEU A 91 7.59 4.44 3.92
CA LEU A 91 8.52 4.05 4.99
C LEU A 91 9.75 4.98 5.05
N TRP A 92 9.88 5.91 4.12
CA TRP A 92 10.95 6.89 4.07
C TRP A 92 10.45 8.25 4.56
N LYS A 93 10.84 8.62 5.77
CA LYS A 93 10.44 9.90 6.38
C LYS A 93 11.49 10.96 6.10
N TYR A 94 11.03 12.13 5.68
CA TYR A 94 11.88 13.28 5.46
C TYR A 94 12.48 13.75 6.80
N ASN A 95 13.79 13.98 6.83
CA ASN A 95 14.51 14.44 7.99
C ASN A 95 15.40 15.64 7.60
N SER A 96 15.15 16.77 8.25
CA SER A 96 15.90 18.02 8.07
C SER A 96 16.75 18.39 9.29
N ALA A 97 17.14 17.42 10.10
CA ALA A 97 17.97 17.67 11.28
C ALA A 97 19.33 18.29 10.93
N ASP A 98 19.89 17.93 9.77
CA ASP A 98 21.03 18.61 9.17
C ASP A 98 20.51 19.60 8.12
N ALA A 99 20.53 20.89 8.47
CA ALA A 99 19.96 21.95 7.63
C ALA A 99 20.65 22.10 6.26
N ASP A 100 21.91 21.66 6.15
CA ASP A 100 22.73 21.77 4.94
C ASP A 100 22.59 20.56 3.99
N GLU A 101 22.09 19.42 4.47
CA GLU A 101 21.87 18.22 3.64
C GLU A 101 20.63 17.44 4.13
N PRO A 102 19.42 17.81 3.67
CA PRO A 102 18.22 17.07 4.01
C PRO A 102 18.28 15.64 3.44
N PHE A 103 17.81 14.67 4.21
CA PHE A 103 17.80 13.26 3.81
C PHE A 103 16.49 12.58 4.18
N TYR A 104 16.22 11.46 3.52
CA TYR A 104 15.16 10.54 3.89
C TYR A 104 15.73 9.43 4.77
N GLN A 105 15.02 9.14 5.85
CA GLN A 105 15.35 8.07 6.79
C GLN A 105 14.30 6.97 6.73
N HIS A 106 14.75 5.74 6.52
CA HIS A 106 13.86 4.58 6.56
C HIS A 106 13.46 4.25 8.00
N VAL A 107 12.16 4.08 8.27
CA VAL A 107 11.60 3.92 9.62
C VAL A 107 12.18 2.72 10.38
N PHE A 108 12.31 1.56 9.73
CA PHE A 108 12.78 0.34 10.41
C PHE A 108 14.30 0.17 10.44
N SER A 109 14.97 0.28 9.29
CA SER A 109 16.42 0.08 9.19
C SER A 109 17.25 1.28 9.63
N GLY A 110 16.65 2.48 9.71
CA GLY A 110 17.38 3.73 9.97
C GLY A 110 18.27 4.18 8.81
N ALA A 111 18.22 3.52 7.65
CA ALA A 111 19.03 3.86 6.48
C ALA A 111 18.75 5.30 6.01
N LYS A 112 19.79 6.02 5.61
CA LYS A 112 19.70 7.39 5.08
C LYS A 112 19.92 7.40 3.57
N ARG A 113 19.09 8.16 2.86
CA ARG A 113 19.16 8.35 1.40
C ARG A 113 18.82 9.78 1.01
N PRO A 114 19.36 10.30 -0.10
CA PRO A 114 18.98 11.63 -0.59
C PRO A 114 17.53 11.67 -1.10
N ASN A 115 16.99 10.54 -1.59
CA ASN A 115 15.63 10.40 -2.12
C ASN A 115 14.91 9.22 -1.45
N GLN A 116 13.58 9.19 -1.56
CA GLN A 116 12.78 8.03 -1.16
C GLN A 116 13.00 6.88 -2.14
N GLU A 117 13.58 5.77 -1.66
CA GLU A 117 13.74 4.53 -2.44
C GLU A 117 12.57 3.60 -2.14
N GLU A 118 11.37 3.95 -2.64
CA GLU A 118 10.18 3.10 -2.54
C GLU A 118 10.19 2.01 -3.62
N ALA A 119 9.61 0.84 -3.27
CA ALA A 119 9.40 -0.21 -4.25
C ALA A 119 8.21 0.16 -5.16
N GLU A 120 8.42 0.08 -6.47
CA GLU A 120 7.36 0.28 -7.46
C GLU A 120 6.48 -0.97 -7.57
N GLY A 121 5.16 -0.77 -7.69
CA GLY A 121 4.16 -1.83 -7.82
C GLY A 121 3.50 -2.24 -6.49
N GLY A 122 2.81 -3.39 -6.50
CA GLY A 122 2.06 -3.84 -5.34
C GLY A 122 1.27 -5.13 -5.56
N ILE A 123 0.44 -5.47 -4.58
CA ILE A 123 -0.44 -6.65 -4.59
C ILE A 123 -1.89 -6.18 -4.70
N LEU A 124 -2.60 -6.64 -5.73
CA LEU A 124 -4.04 -6.46 -5.85
C LEU A 124 -4.76 -7.68 -5.26
N ALA A 125 -5.26 -7.53 -4.04
CA ALA A 125 -5.86 -8.61 -3.25
C ALA A 125 -7.40 -8.52 -3.16
N ASP A 126 -8.04 -7.93 -4.17
CA ASP A 126 -9.50 -7.85 -4.26
C ASP A 126 -10.15 -9.23 -4.30
N ASP A 127 -11.39 -9.31 -3.82
CA ASP A 127 -12.19 -10.52 -3.91
C ASP A 127 -12.35 -11.04 -5.35
N MET A 128 -12.60 -12.35 -5.45
CA MET A 128 -12.87 -12.99 -6.73
C MET A 128 -14.16 -12.41 -7.34
N GLY A 129 -14.14 -12.14 -8.65
CA GLY A 129 -15.29 -11.58 -9.36
C GLY A 129 -15.28 -10.06 -9.52
N LEU A 130 -14.39 -9.32 -8.83
CA LEU A 130 -14.25 -7.86 -8.97
C LEU A 130 -13.54 -7.40 -10.27
N GLY A 131 -13.27 -8.33 -11.20
CA GLY A 131 -12.73 -7.98 -12.51
C GLY A 131 -11.26 -7.53 -12.49
N LYS A 132 -10.43 -8.13 -11.62
CA LYS A 132 -8.99 -7.84 -11.53
C LYS A 132 -8.26 -7.86 -12.87
N SER A 133 -8.58 -8.81 -13.76
CA SER A 133 -7.96 -8.86 -15.09
C SER A 133 -8.25 -7.61 -15.91
N LEU A 134 -9.49 -7.10 -15.89
CA LEU A 134 -9.86 -5.86 -16.56
C LEU A 134 -9.14 -4.64 -15.94
N VAL A 135 -8.98 -4.60 -14.62
CA VAL A 135 -8.19 -3.58 -13.90
C VAL A 135 -6.73 -3.59 -14.39
N ILE A 136 -6.10 -4.75 -14.45
CA ILE A 136 -4.71 -4.90 -14.92
C ILE A 136 -4.59 -4.49 -16.39
N LEU A 137 -5.46 -4.96 -17.27
CA LEU A 137 -5.45 -4.59 -18.69
C LEU A 137 -5.66 -3.09 -18.91
N SER A 138 -6.56 -2.48 -18.14
CA SER A 138 -6.80 -1.03 -18.18
C SER A 138 -5.57 -0.24 -17.76
N THR A 139 -4.87 -0.73 -16.72
CA THR A 139 -3.62 -0.12 -16.24
C THR A 139 -2.51 -0.24 -17.29
N ILE A 140 -2.34 -1.43 -17.89
CA ILE A 140 -1.37 -1.66 -18.97
C ILE A 140 -1.66 -0.73 -20.14
N ALA A 141 -2.91 -0.64 -20.59
CA ALA A 141 -3.27 0.24 -21.70
C ALA A 141 -2.92 1.71 -21.39
N GLY A 142 -3.25 2.19 -20.19
CA GLY A 142 -2.94 3.56 -19.76
C GLY A 142 -1.44 3.84 -19.53
N SER A 143 -0.59 2.82 -19.42
CA SER A 143 0.85 2.97 -19.20
C SER A 143 1.71 2.81 -20.45
N LEU A 144 1.11 2.54 -21.62
CA LEU A 144 1.86 2.28 -22.86
C LEU A 144 2.81 3.41 -23.26
N ASP A 145 2.42 4.68 -23.07
CA ASP A 145 3.30 5.83 -23.37
C ASP A 145 4.55 5.84 -22.45
N ARG A 146 4.36 5.52 -21.16
CA ARG A 146 5.45 5.37 -20.19
C ARG A 146 6.36 4.19 -20.58
N ALA A 147 5.78 3.09 -21.06
CA ALA A 147 6.53 1.91 -21.49
C ALA A 147 7.40 2.18 -22.73
N ILE A 148 6.90 2.97 -23.68
CA ILE A 148 7.68 3.40 -24.86
C ILE A 148 8.85 4.29 -24.42
N ALA A 149 8.59 5.31 -23.59
CA ALA A 149 9.65 6.19 -23.08
C ALA A 149 10.72 5.42 -22.28
N PHE A 150 10.31 4.39 -21.54
CA PHE A 150 11.21 3.51 -20.82
C PHE A 150 12.10 2.67 -21.75
N ALA A 151 11.53 2.15 -22.84
CA ALA A 151 12.28 1.40 -23.84
C ALA A 151 13.33 2.27 -24.55
N ASP A 152 12.93 3.48 -24.95
CA ASP A 152 13.80 4.43 -25.65
C ASP A 152 14.98 4.90 -24.78
N SER A 153 14.74 5.14 -23.49
CA SER A 153 15.76 5.64 -22.56
C SER A 153 16.76 4.57 -22.11
N ASN A 154 16.34 3.30 -22.00
CA ASN A 154 17.13 2.26 -21.35
C ASN A 154 17.56 1.10 -22.28
N GLN A 155 17.25 1.14 -23.58
CA GLN A 155 17.38 -0.01 -24.50
C GLN A 155 16.69 -1.27 -23.94
N ARG A 156 15.55 -1.08 -23.27
CA ARG A 156 14.77 -2.15 -22.63
C ARG A 156 13.50 -2.44 -23.44
N SER A 157 12.83 -3.54 -23.10
CA SER A 157 11.53 -3.87 -23.69
C SER A 157 10.42 -2.99 -23.13
N SER A 158 9.49 -2.56 -23.99
CA SER A 158 8.24 -1.90 -23.60
C SER A 158 7.11 -2.90 -23.29
N ALA A 159 7.40 -4.20 -23.31
CA ALA A 159 6.39 -5.24 -23.13
C ALA A 159 6.10 -5.54 -21.66
N THR A 160 4.81 -5.78 -21.35
CA THR A 160 4.38 -6.32 -20.05
C THR A 160 4.22 -7.84 -20.13
N LEU A 161 4.83 -8.57 -19.20
CA LEU A 161 4.71 -10.03 -19.08
C LEU A 161 3.61 -10.39 -18.07
N ILE A 162 2.64 -11.18 -18.51
CA ILE A 162 1.58 -11.75 -17.65
C ILE A 162 1.84 -13.25 -17.51
N VAL A 163 2.00 -13.72 -16.28
CA VAL A 163 2.22 -15.15 -15.97
C VAL A 163 0.97 -15.71 -15.30
N VAL A 164 0.47 -16.84 -15.82
CA VAL A 164 -0.74 -17.50 -15.33
C VAL A 164 -0.49 -18.99 -15.10
N SER A 165 -1.30 -19.61 -14.22
CA SER A 165 -1.06 -20.97 -13.73
C SER A 165 -1.52 -22.10 -14.67
N SER A 166 -2.28 -21.80 -15.72
CA SER A 166 -2.78 -22.82 -16.67
C SER A 166 -3.04 -22.25 -18.05
N THR A 167 -3.07 -23.13 -19.06
CA THR A 167 -3.38 -22.77 -20.45
C THR A 167 -4.79 -22.21 -20.62
N LEU A 168 -5.78 -22.75 -19.89
CA LEU A 168 -7.14 -22.23 -19.90
C LEU A 168 -7.19 -20.75 -19.46
N LEU A 169 -6.36 -20.35 -18.50
CA LEU A 169 -6.25 -18.94 -18.12
C LEU A 169 -5.57 -18.12 -19.21
N ILE A 170 -4.57 -18.67 -19.91
CA ILE A 170 -3.93 -17.98 -21.04
C ILE A 170 -5.00 -17.61 -22.08
N ASP A 171 -5.83 -18.58 -22.47
CA ASP A 171 -6.88 -18.36 -23.47
C ASP A 171 -7.87 -17.27 -23.01
N ASN A 172 -8.31 -17.32 -21.76
CA ASN A 172 -9.18 -16.28 -21.17
C ASN A 172 -8.53 -14.88 -21.20
N TRP A 173 -7.23 -14.77 -20.90
CA TRP A 173 -6.52 -13.50 -20.96
C TRP A 173 -6.39 -12.99 -22.40
N VAL A 174 -6.14 -13.88 -23.37
CA VAL A 174 -6.09 -13.53 -24.80
C VAL A 174 -7.44 -13.01 -25.27
N GLU A 175 -8.54 -13.69 -24.91
CA GLU A 175 -9.90 -13.24 -25.23
C GLU A 175 -10.20 -11.86 -24.64
N GLN A 176 -9.84 -11.63 -23.37
CA GLN A 176 -10.05 -10.33 -22.72
C GLN A 176 -9.25 -9.18 -23.34
N ILE A 177 -8.06 -9.47 -23.89
CA ILE A 177 -7.26 -8.46 -24.61
C ILE A 177 -7.90 -8.10 -25.96
N GLN A 178 -8.54 -9.06 -26.61
CA GLN A 178 -9.13 -8.87 -27.94
C GLN A 178 -10.53 -8.22 -27.90
N MET A 179 -11.23 -8.34 -26.76
CA MET A 179 -12.57 -7.80 -26.54
C MET A 179 -12.60 -6.27 -26.60
#